data_AF-A0A2D5TL33-F1
#
_entry.id   AF-A0A2D5TL33-F1
#
_cell.length_a   1.000
_cell.length_b   1.000
_cell.length_c   1.000
_cell.angle_alpha   90.00
_cell.angle_beta   90.00
_cell.angle_gamma   90.00
#
_symmetry.space_group_name_H-M   'P 1'
#
loop_
_entity.id
_entity.type
_entity.pdbx_description
1 polymer ?
#
loop_
_entity_poly.entity_id
_entity_poly.type
_entity_poly.pdbx_seq_one_letter_code
_entity_poly.pdbx_strand_id
1 'polypeptide(L)'
;MRLFIIAAFLFCFCMPSQTHAQKIVKFAQYKLYKSNTGSTKIKIEPLARMKNVGKDESKYEKSFGVYGVLICYSLNGERKAKRQDMTSKLKQKGYFELTLAFGNKAKVSGVSVSYFNMIDEPKSSWPKKGDCF
;
A
#
# COMPACT_ATOMS: atom_id res chain seq x y z
N MET A 1 -39.90 -52.15 13.91
CA MET A 1 -38.49 -51.83 14.23
C MET A 1 -37.94 -50.97 13.10
N ARG A 2 -37.14 -49.94 13.43
CA ARG A 2 -36.52 -48.90 12.59
C ARG A 2 -37.27 -47.56 12.59
N LEU A 3 -36.70 -46.57 13.26
CA LEU A 3 -36.67 -45.21 12.74
C LEU A 3 -35.32 -44.58 13.04
N PHE A 4 -34.86 -43.83 12.05
CA PHE A 4 -33.48 -43.45 11.76
C PHE A 4 -32.99 -42.27 12.59
N ILE A 5 -31.68 -42.26 12.78
CA ILE A 5 -30.82 -41.23 13.34
C ILE A 5 -31.00 -39.91 12.56
N ILE A 6 -31.36 -38.82 13.24
CA ILE A 6 -31.36 -37.47 12.67
C ILE A 6 -30.01 -36.82 13.00
N ALA A 7 -29.20 -36.59 11.96
CA ALA A 7 -27.94 -35.88 12.04
C ALA A 7 -28.19 -34.37 12.18
N ALA A 8 -27.65 -33.77 13.25
CA ALA A 8 -27.67 -32.33 13.46
C ALA A 8 -26.62 -31.65 12.56
N PHE A 9 -27.09 -30.91 11.56
CA PHE A 9 -26.27 -30.04 10.71
C PHE A 9 -25.82 -28.81 11.51
N LEU A 10 -24.53 -28.75 11.86
CA LEU A 10 -23.90 -27.57 12.47
C LEU A 10 -23.68 -26.51 11.37
N PHE A 11 -24.66 -25.64 11.16
CA PHE A 11 -24.53 -24.48 10.27
C PHE A 11 -23.66 -23.41 10.95
N CYS A 12 -22.35 -23.48 10.72
CA CYS A 12 -21.41 -22.46 11.19
C CYS A 12 -21.61 -21.19 10.34
N PHE A 13 -22.44 -20.26 10.83
CA PHE A 13 -22.58 -18.91 10.27
C PHE A 13 -21.26 -18.16 10.46
N CYS A 14 -20.40 -18.20 9.44
CA CYS A 14 -19.25 -17.32 9.32
C CYS A 14 -19.77 -15.91 9.02
N MET A 15 -20.03 -15.10 10.06
CA MET A 15 -20.37 -13.69 9.85
C MET A 15 -19.19 -12.98 9.17
N PRO A 16 -19.39 -12.31 8.03
CA PRO A 16 -18.35 -11.48 7.45
C PRO A 16 -18.13 -10.27 8.36
N SER A 17 -16.94 -10.19 8.95
CA SER A 17 -16.48 -9.00 9.66
C SER A 17 -16.58 -7.80 8.71
N GLN A 18 -17.55 -6.92 8.94
CA GLN A 18 -17.63 -5.63 8.24
C GLN A 18 -16.42 -4.80 8.63
N THR A 19 -15.35 -4.88 7.84
CA THR A 19 -14.23 -3.96 7.95
C THR A 19 -14.74 -2.60 7.49
N HIS A 20 -15.19 -1.78 8.44
CA HIS A 20 -15.59 -0.40 8.18
C HIS A 20 -14.46 0.35 7.46
N ALA A 21 -14.85 1.18 6.50
CA ALA A 21 -13.97 1.92 5.62
C ALA A 21 -12.96 2.75 6.42
N GLN A 22 -11.69 2.73 6.00
CA GLN A 22 -10.61 3.31 6.79
C GLN A 22 -9.60 4.07 5.92
N LYS A 23 -9.64 5.40 6.04
CA LYS A 23 -8.67 6.29 5.38
C LYS A 23 -7.31 6.15 6.05
N ILE A 24 -6.25 5.97 5.27
CA ILE A 24 -4.87 6.09 5.76
C ILE A 24 -4.55 7.57 5.90
N VAL A 25 -4.26 7.99 7.13
CA VAL A 25 -3.95 9.40 7.47
C VAL A 25 -2.47 9.61 7.71
N LYS A 26 -1.72 8.53 7.98
CA LYS A 26 -0.29 8.58 8.21
C LYS A 26 0.37 7.30 7.73
N PHE A 27 1.49 7.45 7.02
CA PHE A 27 2.38 6.35 6.68
C PHE A 27 3.53 6.28 7.68
N ALA A 28 4.02 5.08 7.95
CA ALA A 28 5.25 4.89 8.70
C ALA A 28 6.45 5.37 7.88
N GLN A 29 7.60 5.54 8.55
CA GLN A 29 8.86 5.67 7.81
C GLN A 29 9.07 4.42 6.96
N TYR A 30 9.49 4.62 5.72
CA TYR A 30 9.76 3.53 4.80
C TYR A 30 10.97 2.72 5.28
N LYS A 31 11.01 1.44 4.92
CA LYS A 31 12.14 0.54 5.23
C LYS A 31 12.83 0.15 3.94
N LEU A 32 14.15 0.34 3.89
CA LEU A 32 15.00 -0.20 2.83
C LEU A 32 15.59 -1.53 3.29
N TYR A 33 15.57 -2.53 2.42
CA TYR A 33 16.14 -3.83 2.72
C TYR A 33 16.63 -4.54 1.45
N LYS A 34 17.48 -5.55 1.61
CA LYS A 34 17.97 -6.39 0.52
C LYS A 34 17.16 -7.69 0.48
N SER A 35 16.68 -8.08 -0.70
CA SER A 35 16.10 -9.41 -0.89
C SER A 35 17.19 -10.50 -0.90
N ASN A 36 16.79 -11.76 -0.78
CA ASN A 36 17.70 -12.91 -0.91
C ASN A 36 18.44 -12.93 -2.26
N THR A 37 17.85 -12.32 -3.30
CA THR A 37 18.44 -12.16 -4.64
C THR A 37 19.35 -10.94 -4.77
N GLY A 38 19.59 -10.21 -3.67
CA GLY A 38 20.46 -9.04 -3.65
C GLY A 38 19.83 -7.73 -4.08
N SER A 39 18.55 -7.75 -4.45
CA SER A 39 17.85 -6.56 -4.92
C SER A 39 17.54 -5.62 -3.77
N THR A 40 17.75 -4.31 -3.96
CA THR A 40 17.31 -3.32 -2.98
C THR A 40 15.82 -3.08 -3.15
N LYS A 41 15.07 -3.26 -2.07
CA LYS A 41 13.64 -3.03 -2.00
C LYS A 41 13.30 -1.94 -0.99
N ILE A 42 12.19 -1.28 -1.23
CA ILE A 42 11.57 -0.34 -0.30
C ILE A 42 10.20 -0.88 0.11
N LYS A 43 9.92 -0.88 1.41
CA LYS A 43 8.64 -1.24 2.01
C LYS A 43 8.02 -0.01 2.66
N ILE A 44 6.74 0.22 2.39
CA ILE A 44 5.94 1.32 2.94
C ILE A 44 4.71 0.72 3.61
N GLU A 45 4.49 1.08 4.86
CA GLU A 45 3.39 0.58 5.69
C GLU A 45 2.54 1.77 6.17
N PRO A 46 1.20 1.64 6.20
CA PRO A 46 0.35 2.60 6.89
C PRO A 46 0.66 2.57 8.39
N LEU A 47 0.75 3.74 9.02
CA LEU A 47 0.92 3.84 10.48
C LEU A 47 -0.42 4.00 11.19
N ALA A 48 -1.32 4.80 10.62
CA ALA A 48 -2.61 5.09 11.23
C ALA A 48 -3.71 5.15 10.18
N ARG A 49 -4.87 4.62 10.57
CA ARG A 49 -6.11 4.65 9.81
C ARG A 49 -7.18 5.37 10.62
N MET A 50 -7.96 6.22 9.96
CA MET A 50 -9.07 6.95 10.57
C MET A 50 -10.38 6.43 10.02
N LYS A 51 -11.33 6.23 10.94
CA LYS A 51 -12.76 6.03 10.66
C LYS A 51 -13.46 7.38 10.82
N ASN A 52 -14.62 7.56 10.21
CA ASN A 52 -15.44 8.77 10.22
C ASN A 52 -14.79 9.97 9.52
N VAL A 53 -14.27 9.77 8.31
CA VAL A 53 -13.53 10.78 7.51
C VAL A 53 -14.43 11.68 6.65
N GLY A 54 -15.73 11.72 6.95
CA GLY A 54 -16.73 12.56 6.29
C GLY A 54 -17.89 11.77 5.70
N LYS A 55 -18.73 12.46 4.90
CA LYS A 55 -20.00 11.93 4.38
C LYS A 55 -19.86 10.77 3.38
N ASP A 56 -18.73 10.66 2.71
CA ASP A 56 -18.47 9.58 1.74
C ASP A 56 -17.12 8.91 2.03
N GLU A 57 -17.15 7.91 2.91
CA GLU A 57 -15.98 7.08 3.22
C GLU A 57 -15.71 6.01 2.15
N SER A 58 -16.75 5.66 1.38
CA SER A 58 -16.68 4.60 0.37
C SER A 58 -15.65 4.91 -0.71
N LYS A 59 -15.36 6.20 -0.94
CA LYS A 59 -14.31 6.63 -1.86
C LYS A 59 -12.93 6.07 -1.51
N TYR A 60 -12.62 5.83 -0.24
CA TYR A 60 -11.33 5.27 0.19
C TYR A 60 -11.28 3.74 0.13
N GLU A 61 -12.40 3.06 -0.14
CA GLU A 61 -12.48 1.60 -0.30
C GLU A 61 -12.15 1.12 -1.72
N LYS A 62 -11.88 2.03 -2.65
CA LYS A 62 -11.50 1.66 -4.02
C LYS A 62 -10.24 0.79 -4.01
N SER A 63 -10.17 -0.15 -4.95
CA SER A 63 -9.01 -1.03 -5.12
C SER A 63 -7.83 -0.35 -5.83
N PHE A 64 -8.02 0.86 -6.37
CA PHE A 64 -7.04 1.66 -7.09
C PHE A 64 -7.36 3.15 -6.93
N GLY A 65 -6.38 4.01 -7.21
CA GLY A 65 -6.58 5.45 -7.35
C GLY A 65 -6.84 6.20 -6.04
N VAL A 66 -6.43 5.66 -4.88
CA VAL A 66 -6.61 6.32 -3.57
C VAL A 66 -5.28 6.86 -3.03
N TYR A 67 -4.27 6.00 -2.91
CA TYR A 67 -2.99 6.35 -2.28
C TYR A 67 -1.84 6.24 -3.28
N GLY A 68 -1.19 7.37 -3.54
CA GLY A 68 -0.02 7.45 -4.41
C GLY A 68 1.27 7.61 -3.63
N VAL A 69 2.38 7.23 -4.25
CA VAL A 69 3.72 7.50 -3.77
C VAL A 69 4.61 8.01 -4.88
N LEU A 70 5.45 8.99 -4.58
CA LEU A 70 6.62 9.37 -5.37
C LEU A 70 7.88 8.98 -4.58
N ILE A 71 8.77 8.24 -5.21
CA ILE A 71 10.04 7.78 -4.64
C ILE A 71 11.15 8.36 -5.49
N CYS A 72 11.93 9.26 -4.93
CA CYS A 72 13.16 9.77 -5.53
C CYS A 72 14.34 9.02 -4.92
N TYR A 73 15.31 8.62 -5.74
CA TYR A 73 16.50 7.92 -5.26
C TYR A 73 17.63 8.06 -6.26
N SER A 74 18.86 7.78 -5.83
CA SER A 74 20.01 7.64 -6.71
C SER A 74 20.35 6.17 -6.87
N LEU A 75 20.58 5.74 -8.11
CA LEU A 75 21.06 4.41 -8.46
C LEU A 75 22.42 4.55 -9.13
N ASN A 76 23.47 4.08 -8.45
CA ASN A 76 24.86 4.20 -8.93
C ASN A 76 25.25 5.66 -9.29
N GLY A 77 24.76 6.63 -8.52
CA GLY A 77 25.01 8.06 -8.76
C GLY A 77 24.01 8.74 -9.69
N GLU A 78 23.20 7.99 -10.44
CA GLU A 78 22.17 8.57 -11.29
C GLU A 78 20.85 8.74 -10.54
N ARG A 79 20.28 9.95 -10.57
CA ARG A 79 18.95 10.21 -10.01
C ARG A 79 17.89 9.43 -10.80
N LYS A 80 16.94 8.83 -10.09
CA LYS A 80 15.80 8.06 -10.60
C LYS A 80 14.56 8.42 -9.80
N ALA A 81 13.39 8.27 -10.44
CA ALA A 81 12.10 8.58 -9.84
C ALA A 81 11.06 7.51 -10.19
N LYS A 82 10.32 7.04 -9.18
CA LYS A 82 9.17 6.14 -9.36
C LYS A 82 7.93 6.75 -8.71
N ARG A 83 6.91 7.02 -9.53
CA ARG A 83 5.57 7.39 -9.06
C ARG A 83 4.63 6.21 -9.27
N GLN A 84 3.97 5.75 -8.22
CA GLN A 84 3.15 4.53 -8.24
C GLN A 84 1.86 4.70 -7.45
N ASP A 85 0.83 3.97 -7.87
CA ASP A 85 -0.36 3.73 -7.07
C ASP A 85 -0.09 2.57 -6.10
N MET A 86 -0.31 2.81 -4.80
CA MET A 86 -0.11 1.82 -3.75
C MET A 86 -1.42 1.15 -3.30
N THR A 87 -2.57 1.67 -3.71
CA THR A 87 -3.90 1.36 -3.14
C THR A 87 -4.18 -0.14 -3.11
N SER A 88 -4.05 -0.82 -4.24
CA SER A 88 -4.32 -2.25 -4.35
C SER A 88 -3.44 -3.07 -3.41
N LYS A 89 -2.14 -2.74 -3.34
CA LYS A 89 -1.17 -3.46 -2.50
C LYS A 89 -1.42 -3.21 -1.01
N LEU A 90 -1.70 -1.97 -0.63
CA LEU A 90 -2.07 -1.62 0.74
C LEU A 90 -3.37 -2.30 1.18
N LYS A 91 -4.35 -2.46 0.28
CA LYS A 91 -5.61 -3.15 0.57
C LYS A 91 -5.42 -4.66 0.73
N GLN A 92 -4.68 -5.29 -0.19
CA GLN A 92 -4.52 -6.75 -0.22
C GLN A 92 -3.49 -7.27 0.79
N LYS A 93 -2.38 -6.55 0.99
CA LYS A 93 -1.23 -7.02 1.77
C LYS A 93 -1.00 -6.23 3.06
N GLY A 94 -1.64 -5.08 3.21
CA GLY A 94 -1.36 -4.14 4.31
C GLY A 94 -0.11 -3.28 4.12
N TYR A 95 0.71 -3.55 3.10
CA TYR A 95 1.94 -2.82 2.80
C TYR A 95 2.17 -2.70 1.29
N PHE A 96 2.95 -1.69 0.90
CA PHE A 96 3.46 -1.51 -0.46
C PHE A 96 4.94 -1.86 -0.49
N GLU A 97 5.36 -2.57 -1.53
CA GLU A 97 6.76 -2.93 -1.73
C GLU A 97 7.14 -2.74 -3.19
N LEU A 98 8.33 -2.19 -3.41
CA LEU A 98 8.88 -1.97 -4.74
C LEU A 98 10.38 -2.25 -4.78
N THR A 99 10.83 -2.85 -5.87
CA THR A 99 12.26 -3.01 -6.14
C THR A 99 12.83 -1.71 -6.70
N LEU A 100 13.85 -1.17 -6.04
CA LEU A 100 14.57 0.04 -6.48
C LEU A 100 15.74 -0.31 -7.40
N ALA A 101 16.42 -1.41 -7.13
CA ALA A 101 17.53 -1.90 -7.93
C ALA A 101 17.67 -3.41 -7.85
N PHE A 102 18.11 -4.03 -8.95
CA PHE A 102 18.41 -5.45 -9.01
C PHE A 102 19.90 -5.69 -8.78
N GLY A 103 20.22 -6.79 -8.11
CA GLY A 103 21.59 -7.26 -7.91
C GLY A 103 22.34 -6.60 -6.74
N ASN A 104 23.31 -7.35 -6.20
CA ASN A 104 24.09 -6.98 -5.02
C ASN A 104 24.97 -5.75 -5.22
N LYS A 105 25.49 -5.56 -6.43
CA LYS A 105 26.43 -4.46 -6.75
C LYS A 105 25.75 -3.09 -6.91
N ALA A 106 24.43 -3.07 -7.04
CA ALA A 106 23.69 -1.83 -7.22
C ALA A 106 23.65 -1.02 -5.92
N LYS A 107 24.14 0.22 -5.99
CA LYS A 107 24.16 1.17 -4.88
C LYS A 107 22.96 2.09 -4.98
N VAL A 108 22.07 1.98 -4.00
CA VAL A 108 20.91 2.88 -3.84
C VAL A 108 21.22 3.85 -2.71
N SER A 109 21.06 5.15 -2.97
CA SER A 109 21.28 6.21 -2.00
C SER A 109 20.29 7.36 -2.19
N GLY A 110 20.28 8.33 -1.26
CA GLY A 110 19.47 9.56 -1.37
C GLY A 110 17.98 9.28 -1.54
N VAL A 111 17.45 8.28 -0.84
CA VAL A 111 16.04 7.90 -0.97
C VAL A 111 15.16 8.92 -0.25
N SER A 112 14.18 9.46 -0.95
CA SER A 112 13.10 10.26 -0.38
C SER A 112 11.76 9.75 -0.90
N VAL A 113 10.73 9.89 -0.06
CA VAL A 113 9.40 9.37 -0.34
C VAL A 113 8.37 10.44 -0.02
N SER A 114 7.52 10.74 -0.99
CA SER A 114 6.38 11.64 -0.85
C SER A 114 5.09 10.85 -1.04
N TYR A 115 4.23 10.89 -0.04
CA TYR A 115 2.91 10.27 -0.08
C TYR A 115 1.87 11.30 -0.47
N PHE A 116 0.86 10.90 -1.23
CA PHE A 116 -0.24 11.79 -1.60
C PHE A 116 -1.55 11.02 -1.75
N ASN A 117 -2.66 11.71 -1.47
CA ASN A 117 -3.99 11.14 -1.60
C ASN A 117 -4.61 11.56 -2.94
N MET A 118 -4.83 10.60 -3.83
CA MET A 118 -5.33 10.84 -5.18
C MET A 118 -6.82 11.20 -5.24
N ILE A 119 -7.54 11.13 -4.12
CA ILE A 119 -8.96 11.48 -4.04
C ILE A 119 -9.16 12.83 -3.36
N ASP A 120 -8.37 13.13 -2.35
CA ASP A 120 -8.48 14.40 -1.61
C ASP A 120 -7.76 15.54 -2.33
N GLU A 121 -6.75 15.23 -3.14
CA GLU A 121 -5.97 16.21 -3.87
C GLU A 121 -6.29 16.18 -5.36
N PRO A 122 -6.44 17.34 -6.03
CA PRO A 122 -6.64 17.38 -7.48
C PRO A 122 -5.40 16.85 -8.21
N LYS A 123 -5.62 16.23 -9.38
CA LYS A 123 -4.53 15.63 -10.18
C LYS A 123 -3.38 16.60 -10.52
N SER A 124 -3.67 17.90 -10.60
CA SER A 124 -2.69 18.94 -10.85
C SER A 124 -1.67 19.13 -9.71
N SER A 125 -2.04 18.83 -8.46
CA SER A 125 -1.16 18.95 -7.29
C SER A 125 -0.38 17.68 -6.97
N TRP A 126 -0.66 16.57 -7.66
CA TRP A 126 0.05 15.32 -7.40
C TRP A 126 1.54 15.46 -7.75
N PRO A 127 2.45 15.00 -6.87
CA PRO A 127 3.88 15.01 -7.13
C PRO A 127 4.20 14.32 -8.47
N LYS A 128 5.07 14.95 -9.27
CA LYS A 128 5.52 14.46 -10.58
C LYS A 128 6.91 13.86 -10.45
N LYS A 129 7.28 13.00 -11.40
CA LYS A 129 8.65 12.47 -11.44
C LYS A 129 9.71 13.57 -11.61
N GLY A 130 9.35 14.67 -12.28
CA GLY A 130 10.22 15.82 -12.48
C GLY A 130 10.67 16.46 -11.17
N ASP A 131 9.84 16.42 -10.13
CA ASP A 131 10.13 17.01 -8.81
C ASP A 131 11.32 16.32 -8.11
N CYS A 132 11.75 15.15 -8.61
CA CYS A 132 12.92 14.43 -8.12
C CYS A 132 14.25 14.87 -8.74
N PHE A 133 14.26 15.85 -9.66
CA PHE A 133 15.43 16.29 -10.44
C PHE A 133 15.64 17.79 -10.29
#